data_AF-A0A5B7AUR6-F1
#
_entry.id   AF-A0A5B7AUR6-F1
#
_cell.length_a   1.000
_cell.length_b   1.000
_cell.length_c   1.000
_cell.angle_alpha   90.00
_cell.angle_beta   90.00
_cell.angle_gamma   90.00
#
_symmetry.space_group_name_H-M   'P 1'
#
loop_
_entity.id
_entity.type
_entity.pdbx_description
1 polymer ?
#
loop_
_entity_poly.entity_id
_entity_poly.type
_entity_poly.pdbx_seq_one_letter_code
_entity_poly.pdbx_strand_id
1 'polypeptide(L)'
;LNSSKIFSVKTFFDVLANRVDVDFPWKIVWGSKVPKNVAFFAWSISWAAILTIDNLQRRGFSMVNRCILCKKEEESVDHLLLHCSFSREVWWMLFNLFGVPWV
;
A
#
# COMPACT_ATOMS: atom_id res chain seq x y z
N LEU A 1 2.79 -20.88 21.65
CA LEU A 1 3.44 -21.46 22.85
C LEU A 1 2.75 -22.77 23.16
N ASN A 2 3.49 -23.85 23.46
CA ASN A 2 2.88 -25.12 23.87
C ASN A 2 2.36 -25.03 25.32
N SER A 3 1.63 -26.06 25.79
CA SER A 3 1.11 -26.15 27.16
C SER A 3 2.20 -26.03 28.26
N SER A 4 3.46 -26.23 27.90
CA SER A 4 4.64 -26.11 28.77
C SER A 4 5.35 -24.76 28.67
N LYS A 5 4.82 -23.79 27.91
CA LYS A 5 5.41 -22.46 27.63
C LYS A 5 6.81 -22.49 26.98
N ILE A 6 7.22 -23.62 26.42
CA ILE A 6 8.52 -23.77 25.75
C ILE A 6 8.36 -23.35 24.28
N PHE A 7 9.31 -22.53 23.80
CA PHE A 7 9.41 -22.20 22.38
C PHE A 7 9.81 -23.46 21.59
N SER A 8 9.02 -23.82 20.58
CA SER A 8 9.34 -24.87 19.64
C SER A 8 9.24 -24.34 18.22
N VAL A 9 10.21 -24.70 17.38
CA VAL A 9 10.21 -24.40 15.93
C VAL A 9 8.90 -24.80 15.29
N LYS A 10 8.32 -25.96 15.69
CA LYS A 10 7.01 -26.42 15.22
C LYS A 10 5.90 -25.41 15.53
N THR A 11 5.78 -25.01 16.81
CA THR A 11 4.76 -24.04 17.22
C THR A 11 4.94 -22.65 16.60
N PHE A 12 6.18 -22.28 16.26
CA PHE A 12 6.47 -21.04 15.56
C PHE A 12 6.04 -21.11 14.09
N PHE A 13 6.37 -22.21 13.40
CA PHE A 13 5.90 -22.46 12.03
C PHE A 13 4.38 -22.58 11.94
N ASP A 14 3.72 -23.25 12.89
CA ASP A 14 2.26 -23.35 12.93
C ASP A 14 1.60 -21.96 13.04
N VAL A 15 2.21 -21.03 13.80
CA VAL A 15 1.73 -19.64 13.90
C VAL A 15 1.99 -18.85 12.63
N LEU A 16 3.11 -19.09 11.94
CA LEU A 16 3.40 -18.46 10.65
C LEU A 16 2.50 -18.97 9.54
N ALA A 17 2.24 -20.28 9.50
CA ALA A 17 1.40 -20.93 8.51
C ALA A 17 -0.09 -20.61 8.70
N ASN A 18 -0.54 -20.35 9.93
CA ASN A 18 -1.90 -19.90 10.23
C ASN A 18 -2.08 -18.38 10.14
N ARG A 19 -1.10 -17.62 9.63
CA ARG A 19 -1.37 -16.21 9.31
C ARG A 19 -2.45 -16.17 8.23
N VAL A 20 -3.47 -15.35 8.44
CA VAL A 20 -4.49 -15.06 7.45
C VAL A 20 -3.78 -14.69 6.16
N ASP A 21 -3.92 -15.53 5.14
CA ASP A 21 -3.43 -15.23 3.82
C ASP A 21 -4.24 -14.02 3.35
N VAL A 22 -3.60 -12.85 3.32
CA VAL A 22 -4.22 -11.68 2.72
C VAL A 22 -4.24 -12.00 1.23
N ASP A 23 -5.43 -12.26 0.69
CA ASP A 23 -5.59 -12.58 -0.73
C ASP A 23 -5.19 -11.38 -1.58
N PHE A 24 -3.90 -11.31 -1.89
CA PHE A 24 -3.31 -10.25 -2.66
C PHE A 24 -3.63 -10.49 -4.14
N PRO A 25 -4.15 -9.50 -4.88
CA PRO A 25 -4.57 -9.65 -6.28
C PRO A 25 -3.37 -9.75 -7.24
N TRP A 26 -2.56 -10.79 -7.08
CA TRP A 26 -1.29 -11.00 -7.79
C TRP A 26 -1.49 -11.06 -9.30
N LYS A 27 -2.62 -11.60 -9.78
CA LYS A 27 -2.95 -11.67 -11.20
C LYS A 27 -3.12 -10.29 -11.82
N ILE A 28 -3.71 -9.34 -11.09
CA ILE A 28 -3.89 -7.97 -11.57
C ILE A 28 -2.52 -7.27 -11.65
N VAL A 29 -1.71 -7.44 -10.61
CA VAL A 29 -0.42 -6.75 -10.49
C VAL A 29 0.63 -7.33 -11.43
N TRP A 30 0.82 -8.65 -11.42
CA TRP A 30 1.88 -9.33 -12.19
C TRP A 30 1.42 -9.92 -13.51
N GLY A 31 0.12 -10.18 -13.68
CA GLY A 31 -0.43 -10.73 -14.92
C GLY A 31 -0.81 -9.67 -15.96
N SER A 32 -0.73 -8.38 -15.61
CA SER A 32 -0.99 -7.29 -16.54
C SER A 32 0.19 -7.08 -17.51
N LYS A 33 -0.11 -6.62 -18.73
CA LYS A 33 0.90 -6.29 -19.76
C LYS A 33 1.53 -4.91 -19.54
N VAL A 34 1.91 -4.61 -18.30
CA VAL A 34 2.55 -3.33 -17.93
C VAL A 34 4.06 -3.52 -17.78
N PRO A 35 4.86 -2.44 -17.91
CA PRO A 35 6.27 -2.47 -17.56
C PRO A 35 6.50 -2.95 -16.12
N LYS A 36 7.58 -3.71 -15.90
CA LYS A 36 7.86 -4.35 -14.59
C LYS A 36 7.97 -3.36 -13.44
N ASN A 37 8.48 -2.15 -13.69
CA ASN A 37 8.56 -1.08 -12.70
C ASN A 37 7.16 -0.60 -12.25
N VAL A 38 6.17 -0.60 -13.15
CA VAL A 38 4.77 -0.25 -12.83
C VAL A 38 4.14 -1.35 -11.97
N ALA A 39 4.33 -2.62 -12.34
CA ALA A 39 3.87 -3.76 -11.55
C ALA A 39 4.49 -3.76 -10.14
N PHE A 40 5.81 -3.54 -10.05
CA PHE A 40 6.51 -3.43 -8.77
C PHE A 40 6.01 -2.26 -7.92
N PHE A 41 5.71 -1.12 -8.54
CA PHE A 41 5.12 0.02 -7.84
C PHE A 41 3.72 -0.31 -7.29
N ALA A 42 2.85 -0.93 -8.10
CA ALA A 42 1.51 -1.35 -7.66
C ALA A 42 1.57 -2.38 -6.51
N TRP A 43 2.49 -3.34 -6.58
CA TRP A 43 2.77 -4.26 -5.48
C TRP A 43 3.20 -3.49 -4.22
N SER A 44 4.13 -2.55 -4.35
CA SER A 44 4.62 -1.74 -3.22
C SER A 44 3.52 -0.90 -2.57
N ILE A 45 2.60 -0.35 -3.37
CA ILE A 45 1.42 0.39 -2.89
C ILE A 45 0.53 -0.52 -2.05
N SER A 46 0.26 -1.74 -2.54
CA SER A 46 -0.65 -2.69 -1.90
C SER A 46 -0.19 -3.12 -0.50
N TRP A 47 1.12 -3.05 -0.24
CA TRP A 47 1.73 -3.34 1.06
C TRP A 47 2.04 -2.06 1.87
N ALA A 48 1.53 -0.91 1.44
CA ALA A 48 1.85 0.40 2.00
C ALA A 48 3.36 0.59 2.21
N ALA A 49 4.18 0.19 1.23
CA ALA A 49 5.63 0.14 1.35
C ALA A 49 6.36 1.32 0.65
N ILE A 50 5.62 2.18 -0.05
CA ILE A 50 6.17 3.36 -0.74
C ILE A 50 6.64 4.44 0.24
N LEU A 51 7.51 5.34 -0.22
CA LEU A 51 8.18 6.36 0.60
C LEU A 51 7.29 7.59 0.90
N THR A 52 6.12 7.36 1.47
CA THR A 52 5.28 8.42 2.03
C THR A 52 5.79 8.87 3.39
N ILE A 53 5.49 10.12 3.80
CA ILE A 53 5.96 10.64 5.09
C ILE A 53 5.45 9.79 6.27
N ASP A 54 4.20 9.30 6.24
CA ASP A 54 3.70 8.39 7.28
C ASP A 54 4.54 7.11 7.42
N ASN A 55 4.99 6.52 6.31
CA ASN A 55 5.84 5.35 6.30
C ASN A 55 7.26 5.64 6.78
N LEU A 56 7.79 6.82 6.48
CA LEU A 56 9.06 7.27 7.02
C LEU A 56 8.97 7.48 8.54
N GLN A 57 7.88 8.07 9.02
CA GLN A 57 7.63 8.21 10.46
C GLN A 57 7.53 6.85 11.17
N ARG A 58 6.84 5.86 10.58
CA ARG A 58 6.80 4.48 11.10
C ARG A 58 8.18 3.82 11.17
N ARG A 59 9.13 4.26 10.33
CA ARG A 59 10.53 3.80 10.34
C ARG A 59 11.44 4.60 11.29
N GLY A 60 10.88 5.52 12.07
CA GLY A 60 11.62 6.30 13.09
C GLY A 60 12.14 7.65 12.63
N PHE A 61 11.79 8.12 11.42
CA PHE A 61 12.16 9.46 10.98
C PHE A 61 11.22 10.51 11.59
N SER A 62 11.79 11.56 12.20
CA SER A 62 11.02 12.68 12.74
C SER A 62 10.89 13.79 11.71
N MET A 63 9.70 13.92 11.11
CA MET A 63 9.37 14.94 10.12
C MET A 63 7.91 15.37 10.29
N VAL A 64 7.56 16.57 9.85
CA VAL A 64 6.16 17.03 9.82
C VAL A 64 5.42 16.30 8.70
N ASN A 65 4.36 15.57 9.04
CA ASN A 65 3.54 14.90 8.04
C ASN A 65 2.61 15.89 7.34
N ARG A 66 2.90 16.19 6.07
CA ARG A 66 2.07 17.05 5.23
C ARG A 66 2.21 16.63 3.78
N CYS A 67 1.09 16.34 3.13
CA CYS A 67 1.06 15.94 1.73
C CYS A 67 1.75 16.97 0.84
N ILE A 68 2.72 16.51 0.04
CA ILE A 68 3.49 17.39 -0.84
C ILE A 68 2.64 18.01 -1.96
N LEU A 69 1.58 17.31 -2.37
CA LEU A 69 0.71 17.71 -3.48
C LEU A 69 -0.34 18.74 -3.04
N CYS A 70 -1.22 18.37 -2.10
CA CYS A 70 -2.31 19.26 -1.68
C CYS A 70 -1.90 20.28 -0.62
N LYS A 71 -0.82 20.01 0.14
CA LYS A 71 -0.35 20.82 1.27
C LYS A 71 -1.43 21.10 2.33
N LYS A 72 -2.46 20.27 2.45
CA LYS A 72 -3.58 20.48 3.38
C LYS A 72 -3.67 19.38 4.43
N GLU A 73 -3.64 18.13 3.98
CA GLU A 73 -3.76 16.95 4.83
C GLU A 73 -2.40 16.26 5.04
N GLU A 74 -2.39 15.26 5.91
CA GLU A 74 -1.26 14.34 6.09
C GLU A 74 -1.01 13.49 4.83
N GLU A 75 0.26 13.19 4.57
CA GLU A 75 0.66 12.27 3.52
C GLU A 75 0.59 10.82 4.01
N SER A 76 -0.30 10.06 3.38
CA SER A 76 -0.34 8.60 3.44
C SER A 76 -0.41 8.04 2.01
N VAL A 77 -0.23 6.73 1.85
CA VAL A 77 -0.34 6.07 0.53
C VAL A 77 -1.71 6.33 -0.10
N ASP A 78 -2.79 6.12 0.65
CA ASP A 78 -4.16 6.29 0.17
C ASP A 78 -4.47 7.77 -0.10
N HIS A 79 -4.01 8.68 0.77
CA HIS A 79 -4.18 10.10 0.50
C HIS A 79 -3.44 10.49 -0.76
N LEU A 80 -2.13 10.21 -0.85
CA LEU A 80 -1.29 10.64 -1.96
C LEU A 80 -1.79 10.12 -3.31
N LEU A 81 -2.31 8.88 -3.37
CA LEU A 81 -2.70 8.27 -4.63
C LEU A 81 -4.18 8.38 -4.96
N LEU A 82 -5.09 8.47 -3.99
CA LEU A 82 -6.54 8.40 -4.22
C LEU A 82 -7.30 9.63 -3.70
N HIS A 83 -7.06 10.03 -2.45
CA HIS A 83 -7.90 11.03 -1.78
C HIS A 83 -7.36 12.46 -1.86
N CYS A 84 -6.12 12.65 -2.28
CA CYS A 84 -5.53 13.96 -2.49
C CYS A 84 -6.32 14.71 -3.56
N SER A 85 -6.64 15.98 -3.30
CA SER A 85 -7.37 16.83 -4.25
C SER A 85 -6.71 16.84 -5.63
N PHE A 86 -5.38 16.96 -5.69
CA PHE A 86 -4.62 16.89 -6.92
C PHE A 86 -4.76 15.52 -7.62
N SER A 87 -4.54 14.42 -6.89
CA SER A 87 -4.60 13.07 -7.45
C SER A 87 -6.01 12.72 -7.93
N ARG A 88 -7.03 13.17 -7.20
CA ARG A 88 -8.43 13.02 -7.60
C ARG A 88 -8.73 13.73 -8.92
N GLU A 89 -8.18 14.92 -9.14
CA GLU A 89 -8.31 15.61 -10.44
C GLU A 89 -7.63 14.83 -11.57
N VAL A 90 -6.44 14.27 -11.33
CA VAL A 90 -5.74 13.42 -12.31
C VAL A 90 -6.56 12.19 -12.66
N TRP A 91 -7.12 11.50 -11.67
CA TRP A 91 -7.99 10.35 -11.90
C TRP A 91 -9.27 10.75 -12.64
N TRP A 92 -9.92 11.83 -12.24
CA TRP A 92 -11.11 12.33 -12.89
C TRP A 92 -10.84 12.63 -14.38
N MET A 93 -9.72 13.29 -14.71
CA MET A 93 -9.31 13.53 -16.10
C MET A 93 -9.08 12.21 -16.84
N LEU A 94 -8.33 11.28 -16.26
CA LEU A 94 -8.03 9.99 -16.87
C LEU A 94 -9.32 9.19 -17.15
N PHE A 95 -10.19 9.02 -16.16
CA PHE A 95 -11.40 8.21 -16.32
C PHE A 95 -12.41 8.85 -17.27
N ASN A 96 -12.50 10.18 -17.30
CA ASN A 96 -13.32 10.88 -18.30
C ASN A 96 -12.84 10.61 -19.74
N LEU A 97 -11.53 10.47 -19.98
CA LEU A 97 -11.02 10.08 -21.31
C LEU A 97 -11.55 8.70 -21.76
N PHE A 98 -11.88 7.83 -20.81
CA PHE A 98 -12.43 6.50 -21.06
C PHE A 98 -13.95 6.43 -20.86
N GLY A 99 -14.63 7.55 -20.59
CA GLY A 99 -16.07 7.60 -20.34
C GLY A 99 -16.50 6.90 -19.04
N VAL A 100 -15.60 6.78 -18.07
CA VAL A 100 -15.85 6.14 -16.77
C VAL A 100 -15.96 7.24 -15.71
N PRO A 101 -16.96 7.20 -14.81
CA PRO A 101 -17.00 8.13 -13.68
C PRO A 101 -15.96 7.75 -12.63
N TRP A 102 -15.28 8.75 -12.06
CA TRP A 102 -14.52 8.57 -10.82
C TRP A 102 -15.47 8.44 -9.61
N VAL A 103 -15.08 7.61 -8.64
CA VAL A 103 -15.86 7.30 -7.41
C VAL A 103 -15.89 8.41 -6.38
#